data_AF-A0A0V1LJF5-F1
#
_entry.id   AF-A0A0V1LJF5-F1
#
_cell.length_a   1.000
_cell.length_b   1.000
_cell.length_c   1.000
_cell.angle_alpha   90.00
_cell.angle_beta   90.00
_cell.angle_gamma   90.00
#
_symmetry.space_group_name_H-M   'P 1'
#
loop_
_entity.id
_entity.type
_entity.pdbx_description
1 polymer ?
#
loop_
_entity_poly.entity_id
_entity_poly.type
_entity_poly.pdbx_seq_one_letter_code
_entity_poly.pdbx_strand_id
1 'polypeptide(L)'
;MNVLTGFYCIYINKNICLTFFTEIIFSWINLGAILAYFQQNYCLASPLLNQRPREKEREQIKSVFSDFNRQFELITNDHRDIVVPDVNLASKLREDCQKIVLSKYRPFYEKYRQVNFTKNPDKYFKYTPESIANTIDNLFNATL
;
A
#
# COMPACT_ATOMS: atom_id res chain seq x y z
N MET A 1 7.87 -8.25 -31.86
CA MET A 1 7.11 -9.42 -31.37
C MET A 1 8.10 -10.39 -30.79
N ASN A 2 8.26 -10.39 -29.46
CA ASN A 2 8.77 -11.54 -28.72
C ASN A 2 8.23 -11.41 -27.29
N VAL A 3 7.22 -12.22 -27.03
CA VAL A 3 6.56 -12.41 -25.73
C VAL A 3 7.53 -13.17 -24.83
N LEU A 4 8.22 -12.45 -23.96
CA LEU A 4 8.84 -13.02 -22.75
C LEU A 4 7.84 -12.90 -21.60
N THR A 5 6.73 -13.62 -21.72
CA THR A 5 5.86 -13.94 -20.58
C THR A 5 6.16 -15.41 -20.24
N GLY A 6 6.85 -15.62 -19.13
CA GLY A 6 7.31 -16.96 -18.75
C GLY A 6 7.96 -16.90 -17.38
N PHE A 7 7.10 -16.85 -16.36
CA PHE A 7 7.33 -17.31 -14.98
C PHE A 7 8.81 -17.36 -14.57
N TYR A 8 9.32 -16.28 -14.00
CA TYR A 8 10.54 -16.35 -13.20
C TYR A 8 10.25 -17.20 -11.97
N CYS A 9 10.50 -18.51 -12.10
CA CYS A 9 10.62 -19.41 -10.98
C CYS A 9 11.92 -19.03 -10.26
N ILE A 10 11.81 -18.23 -9.19
CA ILE A 10 12.97 -17.67 -8.49
C ILE A 10 13.60 -18.76 -7.62
N TYR A 11 14.52 -19.53 -8.20
CA TYR A 11 15.58 -20.22 -7.48
C TYR A 11 16.89 -20.05 -8.22
N ILE A 12 17.47 -18.86 -8.13
CA ILE A 12 18.85 -18.64 -8.57
C ILE A 12 19.54 -17.84 -7.48
N ASN A 13 20.41 -18.48 -6.68
CA ASN A 13 21.35 -17.86 -5.72
C ASN A 13 20.73 -17.07 -4.54
N LYS A 14 21.17 -17.37 -3.30
CA LYS A 14 20.74 -16.63 -2.07
C LYS A 14 20.88 -15.11 -2.21
N ASN A 15 21.87 -14.63 -2.97
CA ASN A 15 22.08 -13.19 -3.17
C ASN A 15 21.03 -12.54 -4.08
N ILE A 16 20.57 -13.19 -5.15
CA ILE A 16 19.53 -12.65 -6.05
C ILE A 16 18.16 -12.70 -5.38
N CYS A 17 17.90 -13.73 -4.57
CA CYS A 17 16.69 -13.82 -3.74
C CYS A 17 16.62 -12.68 -2.71
N LEU A 18 17.75 -12.28 -2.12
CA LEU A 18 17.81 -11.19 -1.14
C LEU A 18 17.59 -9.82 -1.79
N THR A 19 18.20 -9.53 -2.95
CA THR A 19 17.96 -8.27 -3.67
C THR A 19 16.49 -8.15 -4.09
N PHE A 20 15.90 -9.21 -4.61
CA PHE A 20 14.50 -9.20 -5.01
C PHE A 20 13.55 -8.98 -3.81
N PHE A 21 13.82 -9.62 -2.67
CA PHE A 21 13.09 -9.37 -1.43
C PHE A 21 13.21 -7.91 -0.97
N THR A 22 14.40 -7.32 -1.07
CA THR A 22 14.57 -5.90 -0.74
C THR A 22 13.77 -4.98 -1.65
N GLU A 23 13.72 -5.24 -2.97
CA GLU A 23 12.95 -4.44 -3.92
C GLU A 23 11.45 -4.47 -3.62
N ILE A 24 10.89 -5.65 -3.34
CA ILE A 24 9.48 -5.79 -2.92
C ILE A 24 9.22 -4.94 -1.68
N ILE A 25 10.02 -5.13 -0.63
CA ILE A 25 9.86 -4.39 0.63
C ILE A 25 10.01 -2.88 0.42
N PHE A 26 10.95 -2.43 -0.42
CA PHE A 26 11.12 -1.00 -0.72
C PHE A 26 9.86 -0.39 -1.35
N SER A 27 9.18 -1.08 -2.26
CA SER A 27 7.91 -0.62 -2.83
C SER A 27 6.85 -0.38 -1.74
N TRP A 28 6.72 -1.30 -0.79
CA TRP A 28 5.77 -1.16 0.33
C TRP A 28 6.17 -0.08 1.34
N ILE A 29 7.48 0.08 1.60
CA ILE A 29 8.02 1.18 2.40
C ILE A 29 7.69 2.52 1.76
N ASN A 30 7.90 2.66 0.45
CA ASN A 30 7.60 3.88 -0.30
C ASN A 30 6.10 4.22 -0.24
N LEU A 31 5.22 3.22 -0.36
CA LEU A 31 3.78 3.41 -0.18
C LEU A 31 3.44 3.91 1.23
N GLY A 32 4.02 3.30 2.26
CA GLY A 32 3.86 3.76 3.65
C GLY A 32 4.41 5.17 3.89
N ALA A 33 5.49 5.55 3.21
CA ALA A 33 6.14 6.84 3.33
C ALA A 33 5.24 7.99 2.84
N ILE A 34 4.41 7.77 1.81
CA ILE A 34 3.41 8.76 1.34
C ILE A 34 2.49 9.17 2.51
N LEU A 35 1.99 8.19 3.25
CA LEU A 35 1.10 8.41 4.39
C LEU A 35 1.86 9.03 5.57
N ALA A 36 3.06 8.54 5.85
CA ALA A 36 3.89 9.04 6.94
C ALA A 36 4.27 10.51 6.74
N TYR A 37 4.70 10.87 5.52
CA TYR A 37 5.01 12.26 5.14
C TYR A 37 3.77 13.15 5.32
N PHE A 38 2.61 12.70 4.84
CA PHE A 38 1.37 13.45 5.01
C PHE A 38 0.99 13.61 6.50
N GLN A 39 1.03 12.52 7.28
CA GLN A 39 0.72 12.56 8.70
C GLN A 39 1.69 13.50 9.45
N GLN A 40 2.99 13.48 9.17
CA GLN A 40 3.95 14.36 9.83
C GLN A 40 3.72 15.85 9.52
N ASN A 41 3.43 16.18 8.26
CA ASN A 41 3.29 17.57 7.81
C ASN A 41 1.90 18.17 8.07
N TYR A 42 0.86 17.34 8.22
CA TYR A 42 -0.53 17.80 8.30
C TYR A 42 -1.30 17.32 9.55
N CYS A 43 -0.85 16.28 10.27
CA CYS A 43 -1.52 15.79 11.48
C CYS A 43 -1.14 16.55 12.75
N LEU A 44 0.03 17.20 12.80
CA LEU A 44 0.46 18.01 13.94
C LEU A 44 -0.06 19.46 13.89
N ALA A 45 -0.54 19.90 12.73
CA ALA A 45 -0.91 21.30 12.50
C ALA A 45 -2.38 21.61 12.77
N SER A 46 -3.27 20.63 12.94
CA SER A 46 -4.69 20.90 13.23
C SER A 46 -5.43 19.72 13.89
N PRO A 47 -6.11 19.92 15.03
CA PRO A 47 -7.06 18.98 15.59
C PRO A 47 -8.34 19.00 14.73
N LEU A 48 -8.31 18.34 13.57
CA LEU A 48 -9.45 18.30 12.63
C LEU A 48 -10.67 17.49 13.13
N LEU A 49 -10.60 16.90 14.33
CA LEU A 49 -11.76 16.30 14.97
C LEU A 49 -12.75 17.43 15.33
N ASN A 50 -13.92 17.42 14.68
CA ASN A 50 -15.05 18.35 14.86
C ASN A 50 -15.02 19.68 14.09
N GLN A 51 -14.12 19.89 13.12
CA GLN A 51 -14.12 21.09 12.27
C GLN A 51 -14.15 20.74 10.78
N ARG A 52 -14.94 21.50 9.99
CA ARG A 52 -14.94 21.40 8.53
C ARG A 52 -13.58 21.88 8.02
N PRO A 53 -12.79 21.04 7.31
CA PRO A 53 -11.49 21.45 6.83
C PRO A 53 -11.59 22.62 5.84
N ARG A 54 -10.56 23.47 5.83
CA ARG A 54 -10.37 24.53 4.83
C ARG A 54 -10.19 23.89 3.45
N GLU A 55 -10.48 24.64 2.38
CA GLU A 55 -10.38 24.09 1.01
C GLU A 55 -9.00 23.48 0.73
N LYS A 56 -7.93 24.19 1.10
CA LYS A 56 -6.55 23.68 0.96
C LYS A 56 -6.33 22.34 1.67
N GLU A 57 -6.88 22.18 2.87
CA GLU A 57 -6.77 20.92 3.62
C GLU A 57 -7.58 19.80 2.95
N ARG A 58 -8.77 20.12 2.42
CA ARG A 58 -9.56 19.17 1.63
C ARG A 58 -8.81 18.70 0.40
N GLU A 59 -8.19 19.61 -0.34
CA GLU A 59 -7.38 19.30 -1.53
C GLU A 59 -6.19 18.41 -1.18
N GLN A 60 -5.50 18.70 -0.07
CA GLN A 60 -4.38 17.89 0.41
C GLN A 60 -4.82 16.48 0.79
N ILE A 61 -5.94 16.33 1.52
CA ILE A 61 -6.51 15.02 1.86
C ILE A 61 -6.88 14.25 0.58
N LYS A 62 -7.57 14.89 -0.38
CA LYS A 62 -7.91 14.28 -1.67
C LYS A 62 -6.67 13.83 -2.43
N SER A 63 -5.61 14.64 -2.45
CA SER A 63 -4.35 14.32 -3.14
C SER A 63 -3.73 13.05 -2.57
N VAL A 64 -3.54 12.99 -1.24
CA VAL A 64 -2.88 11.84 -0.62
C VAL A 64 -3.67 10.54 -0.78
N PHE A 65 -5.00 10.57 -0.71
CA PHE A 65 -5.82 9.39 -1.00
C PHE A 65 -5.67 8.96 -2.47
N SER A 66 -5.66 9.91 -3.41
CA SER A 66 -5.52 9.60 -4.84
C SER A 66 -4.14 9.00 -5.14
N ASP A 67 -3.09 9.58 -4.55
CA ASP A 67 -1.72 9.10 -4.69
C ASP A 67 -1.55 7.71 -4.07
N PHE A 68 -2.09 7.49 -2.87
CA PHE A 68 -2.08 6.18 -2.24
C PHE A 68 -2.80 5.13 -3.09
N ASN A 69 -4.01 5.40 -3.55
CA ASN A 69 -4.80 4.45 -4.36
C ASN A 69 -4.06 4.06 -5.64
N ARG A 70 -3.50 5.06 -6.36
CA ARG A 70 -2.71 4.81 -7.56
C ARG A 70 -1.47 3.96 -7.27
N GLN A 71 -0.70 4.31 -6.24
CA GLN A 71 0.55 3.58 -5.92
C GLN A 71 0.26 2.17 -5.41
N PHE A 72 -0.80 1.98 -4.63
CA PHE A 72 -1.22 0.65 -4.20
C PHE A 72 -1.64 -0.24 -5.38
N GLU A 73 -2.38 0.30 -6.35
CA GLU A 73 -2.76 -0.41 -7.58
C GLU A 73 -1.54 -0.80 -8.41
N LEU A 74 -0.57 0.10 -8.58
CA LEU A 74 0.67 -0.19 -9.30
C LEU A 74 1.45 -1.33 -8.63
N ILE A 75 1.72 -1.21 -7.33
CA ILE A 75 2.47 -2.22 -6.57
C ILE A 75 1.78 -3.58 -6.59
N THR A 76 0.45 -3.62 -6.39
CA THR A 76 -0.29 -4.88 -6.37
C THR A 76 -0.41 -5.51 -7.74
N ASN A 77 -0.43 -4.72 -8.82
CA ASN A 77 -0.37 -5.22 -10.19
C ASN A 77 1.02 -5.80 -10.50
N ASP A 78 2.08 -5.07 -10.18
CA ASP A 78 3.46 -5.49 -10.46
C ASP A 78 3.85 -6.75 -9.67
N HIS A 79 3.29 -6.91 -8.46
CA HIS A 79 3.58 -8.05 -7.59
C HIS A 79 2.63 -9.24 -7.79
N ARG A 80 1.57 -9.13 -8.61
CA ARG A 80 0.54 -10.17 -8.75
C ARG A 80 1.12 -11.49 -9.28
N ASP A 81 2.02 -11.41 -10.26
CA ASP A 81 2.55 -12.58 -10.95
C ASP A 81 3.82 -13.13 -10.28
N ILE A 82 4.22 -12.56 -9.14
CA ILE A 82 5.37 -13.02 -8.37
C ILE A 82 4.97 -14.27 -7.57
N VAL A 83 5.72 -15.35 -7.77
CA VAL A 83 5.57 -16.62 -7.03
C VAL A 83 6.75 -16.78 -6.08
N VAL A 84 6.45 -17.03 -4.80
CA VAL A 84 7.45 -17.35 -3.78
C VAL A 84 7.22 -18.81 -3.36
N PRO A 85 8.07 -19.76 -3.79
CA PRO A 85 7.83 -21.20 -3.56
C PRO A 85 7.89 -21.61 -2.09
N ASP A 86 8.71 -20.94 -1.28
CA ASP A 86 8.78 -21.18 0.16
C ASP A 86 7.59 -20.52 0.86
N VAL A 87 6.67 -21.34 1.35
CA VAL A 87 5.43 -20.91 2.00
C VAL A 87 5.68 -20.06 3.25
N ASN A 88 6.73 -20.36 4.02
CA ASN A 88 7.06 -19.60 5.22
C ASN A 88 7.60 -18.23 4.84
N LEU A 89 8.48 -18.17 3.83
CA LEU A 89 8.99 -16.92 3.30
C LEU A 89 7.87 -16.07 2.69
N ALA A 90 6.97 -16.68 1.93
CA ALA A 90 5.81 -16.00 1.34
C ALA A 90 4.88 -15.42 2.43
N SER A 91 4.57 -16.21 3.46
CA SER A 91 3.78 -15.75 4.62
C SER A 91 4.46 -14.58 5.31
N LYS A 92 5.76 -14.72 5.59
CA LYS A 92 6.54 -13.68 6.27
C LYS A 92 6.59 -12.38 5.47
N LEU A 93 6.77 -12.48 4.15
CA LEU A 93 6.76 -11.34 3.24
C LEU A 93 5.41 -10.62 3.28
N ARG A 94 4.29 -11.35 3.16
CA ARG A 94 2.94 -10.77 3.28
C ARG A 94 2.72 -10.06 4.61
N GLU A 95 3.09 -10.69 5.71
CA GLU A 95 2.99 -10.10 7.06
C GLU A 95 3.79 -8.79 7.17
N ASP A 96 5.02 -8.77 6.66
CA ASP A 96 5.87 -7.58 6.70
C ASP A 96 5.30 -6.46 5.81
N CYS A 97 4.84 -6.76 4.59
CA CYS A 97 4.15 -5.82 3.70
C CYS A 97 2.89 -5.23 4.36
N GLN A 98 2.03 -6.07 4.94
CA GLN A 98 0.85 -5.63 5.66
C GLN A 98 1.20 -4.74 6.85
N LYS A 99 2.18 -5.15 7.67
CA LYS A 99 2.62 -4.38 8.84
C LYS A 99 3.10 -2.99 8.44
N ILE A 100 3.91 -2.90 7.38
CA ILE A 100 4.42 -1.63 6.86
C ILE A 100 3.27 -0.69 6.49
N VAL A 101 2.35 -1.14 5.63
CA VAL A 101 1.27 -0.28 5.12
C VAL A 101 0.20 0.00 6.17
N LEU A 102 -0.33 -1.03 6.82
CA LEU A 102 -1.47 -0.91 7.73
C LEU A 102 -1.15 -0.12 8.99
N SER A 103 0.11 -0.13 9.44
CA SER A 103 0.56 0.71 10.57
C SER A 103 0.38 2.21 10.32
N LYS A 104 0.40 2.63 9.04
CA LYS A 104 0.19 4.03 8.63
C LYS A 104 -1.24 4.26 8.13
N TYR A 105 -1.79 3.31 7.37
CA TYR A 105 -3.08 3.45 6.72
C TYR A 105 -4.27 3.40 7.69
N ARG A 106 -4.29 2.47 8.66
CA ARG A 106 -5.41 2.37 9.62
C ARG A 106 -5.71 3.68 10.35
N PRO A 107 -4.74 4.32 11.04
CA PRO A 107 -5.00 5.58 11.73
C PRO A 107 -5.34 6.72 10.78
N PHE A 108 -4.78 6.71 9.56
CA PHE A 108 -5.13 7.68 8.52
C PHE A 108 -6.59 7.53 8.06
N TYR A 109 -7.01 6.31 7.72
CA TYR A 109 -8.36 5.98 7.26
C TYR A 109 -9.40 6.31 8.34
N GLU A 110 -9.19 5.85 9.57
CA GLU A 110 -10.13 6.10 10.68
C GLU A 110 -10.28 7.58 11.02
N LYS A 111 -9.21 8.37 10.90
CA LYS A 111 -9.28 9.81 11.09
C LYS A 111 -10.10 10.47 9.98
N TYR A 112 -9.77 10.21 8.71
CA TYR A 112 -10.33 10.99 7.61
C TYR A 112 -11.69 10.49 7.10
N ARG A 113 -12.11 9.26 7.42
CA ARG A 113 -13.48 8.78 7.17
C ARG A 113 -14.54 9.55 7.95
N GLN A 114 -14.17 10.16 9.08
CA GLN A 114 -15.05 10.98 9.91
C GLN A 114 -15.06 12.46 9.47
N VAL A 115 -14.21 12.83 8.50
CA VAL A 115 -14.01 14.22 8.06
C VAL A 115 -14.73 14.45 6.73
N ASN A 116 -15.60 15.47 6.69
CA ASN A 116 -16.31 15.87 5.47
C ASN A 116 -15.42 16.68 4.50
N PHE A 117 -14.44 16.02 3.87
CA PHE A 117 -13.52 16.68 2.93
C PHE A 117 -13.93 16.60 1.44
N THR A 118 -14.91 15.76 1.11
CA THR A 118 -15.36 15.51 -0.27
C THR A 118 -16.86 15.27 -0.34
N LYS A 119 -17.46 15.51 -1.51
CA LYS A 119 -18.84 15.12 -1.82
C LYS A 119 -18.93 13.74 -2.49
N ASN A 120 -17.81 13.20 -2.96
CA ASN A 120 -17.71 11.89 -3.59
C ASN A 120 -16.71 11.02 -2.80
N PRO A 121 -17.15 10.42 -1.67
CA PRO A 121 -16.28 9.64 -0.78
C PRO A 121 -15.73 8.38 -1.45
N ASP A 122 -16.52 7.69 -2.27
CA ASP A 122 -16.16 6.40 -2.89
C ASP A 122 -14.92 6.49 -3.79
N LYS A 123 -14.69 7.66 -4.39
CA LYS A 123 -13.47 7.93 -5.18
C LYS A 123 -12.19 7.82 -4.35
N TYR A 124 -12.24 8.18 -3.07
CA TYR A 124 -11.07 8.29 -2.20
C TYR A 124 -10.95 7.10 -1.25
N PHE A 125 -12.08 6.63 -0.69
CA PHE A 125 -12.14 5.44 0.16
C PHE A 125 -12.29 4.14 -0.65
N LYS A 126 -11.49 3.98 -1.71
CA LYS A 126 -11.52 2.81 -2.59
C LYS A 126 -11.15 1.52 -1.85
N TYR A 127 -10.29 1.63 -0.84
CA TYR A 127 -9.77 0.49 -0.08
C TYR A 127 -10.05 0.67 1.41
N THR A 128 -10.62 -0.33 2.05
CA THR A 128 -10.64 -0.41 3.52
C THR A 128 -9.33 -1.04 4.01
N PRO A 129 -8.96 -0.87 5.31
CA PRO A 129 -7.82 -1.58 5.87
C PRO A 129 -7.87 -3.10 5.68
N GLU A 130 -9.07 -3.69 5.76
CA GLU A 130 -9.31 -5.12 5.56
C GLU A 130 -9.15 -5.51 4.08
N SER A 131 -9.64 -4.67 3.15
CA SER A 131 -9.45 -4.89 1.72
C SER A 131 -7.97 -4.84 1.32
N ILE A 132 -7.18 -3.94 1.92
CA ILE A 132 -5.73 -3.88 1.72
C ILE A 132 -5.06 -5.16 2.22
N ALA A 133 -5.39 -5.60 3.44
CA ALA A 133 -4.85 -6.84 4.01
C ALA A 133 -5.16 -8.04 3.10
N ASN A 134 -6.43 -8.21 2.72
CA ASN A 134 -6.86 -9.28 1.84
C ASN A 134 -6.18 -9.24 0.47
N THR A 135 -5.95 -8.04 -0.09
CA THR A 135 -5.24 -7.91 -1.37
C THR A 135 -3.80 -8.40 -1.23
N ILE A 136 -3.11 -8.05 -0.15
CA ILE A 136 -1.74 -8.50 0.12
C ILE A 136 -1.71 -10.01 0.41
N ASP A 137 -2.73 -10.55 1.07
CA ASP A 137 -2.85 -11.99 1.33
C ASP A 137 -2.88 -12.84 0.06
N ASN A 138 -3.39 -12.29 -1.04
CA ASN A 138 -3.45 -12.95 -2.34
C ASN A 138 -2.17 -12.80 -3.19
N LEU A 139 -1.13 -12.12 -2.68
CA LEU A 139 0.16 -12.00 -3.36
C LEU A 139 1.11 -13.12 -2.96
N PHE A 140 2.10 -13.39 -3.82
CA PHE A 140 3.20 -14.33 -3.52
C PHE A 140 2.72 -15.76 -3.26
N ASN A 141 1.66 -16.21 -3.94
CA ASN A 141 1.14 -17.56 -3.79
C ASN A 141 2.19 -18.59 -4.26
N ALA A 142 2.28 -19.70 -3.54
CA ALA A 142 3.26 -20.76 -3.80
C ALA A 142 2.81 -21.75 -4.90
N THR A 143 1.70 -21.47 -5.60
CA THR A 143 1.07 -22.42 -6.52
C THR A 143 0.62 -21.70 -7.80
N LEU A 144 1.03 -22.25 -8.95
CA LEU A 144 0.48 -21.96 -10.28
C LEU A 144 -0.76 -22.82 -10.53
#